data_AF-A0A7W0ZNF9-F1
#
_entry.id   AF-A0A7W0ZNF9-F1
#
_cell.length_a   1.000
_cell.length_b   1.000
_cell.length_c   1.000
_cell.angle_alpha   90.00
_cell.angle_beta   90.00
_cell.angle_gamma   90.00
#
_symmetry.space_group_name_H-M   'P 1'
#
loop_
_entity.id
_entity.type
_entity.pdbx_description
1 polymer ?
#
loop_
_entity_poly.entity_id
_entity_poly.type
_entity_poly.pdbx_seq_one_letter_code
_entity_poly.pdbx_strand_id
1 'polypeptide(L)'
;MNILNYFRRKKVDDQATQRARLLAGGRITEGRIIDITTDANGALTNIFYTYQAGGVDYESSQMLDTEQQQRLTNFVLGTTVTVRFDPRQPGNSIVV
;
A
#
# COMPACT_ATOMS: atom_id res chain seq x y z
N MET A 1 -5.56 -4.28 34.89
CA MET A 1 -5.85 -3.20 33.91
C MET A 1 -5.36 -3.68 32.55
N ASN A 2 -6.29 -4.13 31.70
CA ASN A 2 -5.99 -4.92 30.50
C ASN A 2 -5.70 -3.97 29.33
N ILE A 3 -4.46 -3.97 28.80
CA ILE A 3 -3.96 -3.14 27.68
C ILE A 3 -4.48 -3.61 26.31
N LEU A 4 -5.79 -3.86 26.30
CA LEU A 4 -6.67 -4.32 25.24
C LEU A 4 -6.28 -3.82 23.83
N ASN A 5 -6.09 -4.80 22.95
CA ASN A 5 -6.86 -4.92 21.71
C ASN A 5 -6.81 -3.72 20.74
N TYR A 6 -5.65 -3.12 20.52
CA TYR A 6 -5.46 -2.23 19.37
C TYR A 6 -5.15 -2.99 18.06
N PHE A 7 -5.03 -4.32 18.13
CA PHE A 7 -4.96 -5.14 16.94
C PHE A 7 -6.33 -5.70 16.62
N ARG A 8 -6.76 -5.46 15.37
CA ARG A 8 -7.91 -6.06 14.66
C ARG A 8 -9.17 -5.21 14.58
N ARG A 9 -9.13 -4.23 13.69
CA ARG A 9 -10.21 -4.06 12.70
C ARG A 9 -9.66 -4.43 11.32
N LYS A 10 -9.66 -5.74 11.02
CA LYS A 10 -9.68 -6.19 9.63
C LYS A 10 -11.05 -5.82 9.09
N LYS A 11 -11.20 -4.58 8.61
CA LYS A 11 -12.34 -4.21 7.77
C LYS A 11 -12.10 -4.91 6.43
N VAL A 12 -12.64 -6.12 6.33
CA VAL A 12 -13.00 -6.75 5.06
C VAL A 12 -14.18 -5.95 4.52
N ASP A 13 -13.89 -4.72 4.09
CA ASP A 13 -14.87 -3.78 3.53
C ASP A 13 -14.19 -3.32 2.23
N ASP A 14 -14.31 -4.18 1.22
CA ASP A 14 -13.82 -4.09 -0.15
C ASP A 14 -12.56 -3.25 -0.40
N GLN A 15 -11.39 -3.90 -0.42
CA GLN A 15 -10.17 -3.30 -0.99
C GLN A 15 -10.43 -2.68 -2.37
N ALA A 16 -11.33 -3.26 -3.16
CA ALA A 16 -11.79 -2.73 -4.44
C ALA A 16 -12.53 -1.39 -4.31
N THR A 17 -13.47 -1.26 -3.36
CA THR A 17 -14.23 -0.02 -3.10
C THR A 17 -13.32 1.08 -2.53
N GLN A 18 -12.40 0.72 -1.63
CA GLN A 18 -11.38 1.63 -1.14
C GLN A 18 -10.46 2.12 -2.27
N ARG A 19 -9.99 1.20 -3.11
CA ARG A 19 -9.17 1.51 -4.29
C ARG A 19 -9.91 2.44 -5.25
N ALA A 20 -11.18 2.17 -5.55
CA ALA A 20 -12.01 3.02 -6.41
C ALA A 20 -12.16 4.44 -5.85
N ARG A 21 -12.36 4.58 -4.53
CA ARG A 21 -12.44 5.89 -3.86
C ARG A 21 -11.12 6.66 -3.92
N LEU A 22 -10.00 5.97 -3.70
CA LEU A 22 -8.67 6.59 -3.80
C LEU A 22 -8.37 7.00 -5.24
N LEU A 23 -8.68 6.16 -6.23
CA LEU A 23 -8.51 6.50 -7.65
C LEU A 23 -9.37 7.70 -8.07
N ALA A 24 -10.56 7.87 -7.49
CA ALA A 24 -11.46 8.97 -7.82
C ALA A 24 -11.04 10.34 -7.26
N GLY A 25 -10.27 10.41 -6.16
CA GLY A 25 -9.98 11.70 -5.51
C GLY A 25 -8.81 11.75 -4.54
N GLY A 26 -7.97 10.71 -4.48
CA GLY A 26 -6.75 10.69 -3.68
C GLY A 26 -5.66 11.60 -4.24
N ARG A 27 -4.81 12.12 -3.36
CA ARG A 27 -3.60 12.86 -3.75
C ARG A 27 -2.49 11.89 -4.14
N ILE A 28 -1.61 12.33 -5.02
CA ILE A 28 -0.44 11.57 -5.45
C ILE A 28 0.79 12.12 -4.75
N THR A 29 1.67 11.22 -4.33
CA THR A 29 3.03 11.52 -3.89
C THR A 29 3.98 10.43 -4.38
N GLU A 30 5.27 10.70 -4.29
CA GLU A 30 6.29 9.70 -4.47
C GLU A 30 6.46 8.88 -3.18
N GLY A 31 6.70 7.59 -3.37
CA GLY A 31 7.07 6.67 -2.31
C GLY A 31 8.20 5.75 -2.75
N ARG A 32 8.67 4.91 -1.85
CA ARG A 32 9.77 3.98 -2.11
C ARG A 32 9.43 2.59 -1.59
N ILE A 33 9.71 1.57 -2.39
CA ILE A 33 9.57 0.18 -1.96
C ILE A 33 10.67 -0.13 -0.96
N ILE A 34 10.28 -0.61 0.21
CA ILE A 34 11.19 -0.98 1.30
C ILE A 34 11.31 -2.48 1.50
N ASP A 35 10.27 -3.24 1.11
CA ASP A 35 10.28 -4.70 1.20
C ASP A 35 9.28 -5.32 0.22
N ILE A 36 9.52 -6.58 -0.15
CA ILE A 36 8.69 -7.36 -1.06
C ILE A 36 8.55 -8.79 -0.51
N THR A 37 7.34 -9.33 -0.59
CA THR A 37 7.07 -10.72 -0.25
C THR A 37 6.65 -11.48 -1.49
N THR A 38 7.28 -12.63 -1.72
CA THR A 38 6.94 -13.56 -2.79
C THR A 38 6.28 -14.82 -2.25
N ASP A 39 5.44 -15.47 -3.06
CA ASP A 39 4.90 -16.79 -2.75
C ASP A 39 5.97 -17.90 -2.95
N ALA A 40 5.56 -19.15 -2.70
CA ALA A 40 6.41 -20.33 -2.90
C ALA A 40 6.83 -20.56 -4.36
N ASN A 41 6.15 -19.95 -5.33
CA ASN A 41 6.46 -20.03 -6.75
C ASN A 41 7.32 -18.84 -7.24
N GLY A 42 7.68 -17.92 -6.33
CA GLY A 42 8.43 -16.70 -6.66
C GLY A 42 7.58 -15.55 -7.22
N ALA A 43 6.26 -15.68 -7.22
CA ALA A 43 5.36 -14.60 -7.62
C ALA A 43 5.23 -13.56 -6.50
N LEU A 44 5.32 -12.28 -6.84
CA LEU A 44 5.27 -11.20 -5.87
C LEU A 44 3.84 -11.00 -5.37
N THR A 45 3.62 -11.20 -4.07
CA THR A 45 2.28 -11.18 -3.46
C THR A 45 2.01 -9.85 -2.79
N ASN A 46 2.97 -9.36 -2.00
CA ASN A 46 2.86 -8.14 -1.24
C ASN A 46 4.06 -7.23 -1.46
N ILE A 47 3.80 -5.93 -1.49
CA ILE A 47 4.82 -4.88 -1.43
C ILE A 47 4.66 -4.09 -0.14
N PHE A 48 5.78 -3.63 0.40
CA PHE A 48 5.85 -2.69 1.49
C PHE A 48 6.55 -1.43 0.99
N TYR A 49 5.98 -0.28 1.28
CA TYR A 49 6.48 0.98 0.77
C TYR A 49 6.32 2.10 1.81
N THR A 50 7.20 3.08 1.70
CA THR A 50 7.15 4.31 2.47
C THR A 50 6.79 5.49 1.58
N TYR A 51 6.12 6.50 2.13
CA TYR A 51 5.82 7.74 1.43
C TYR A 51 5.66 8.88 2.43
N GLN A 52 5.92 10.10 1.99
CA GLN A 52 5.78 11.28 2.83
C GLN A 52 4.47 12.00 2.53
N ALA A 53 3.70 12.32 3.57
CA ALA A 53 2.49 13.13 3.46
C ALA A 53 2.47 14.19 4.57
N GLY A 54 2.51 15.47 4.18
CA GLY A 54 2.46 16.59 5.13
C GLY A 54 3.64 16.64 6.11
N GLY A 55 4.82 16.19 5.68
CA GLY A 55 6.02 16.15 6.53
C GLY A 55 6.12 14.91 7.42
N VAL A 56 5.14 14.00 7.37
CA VAL A 56 5.15 12.74 8.12
C VAL A 56 5.43 11.58 7.17
N ASP A 57 6.36 10.71 7.57
CA ASP A 57 6.65 9.47 6.85
C ASP A 57 5.64 8.39 7.26
N TYR A 58 5.00 7.80 6.27
CA TYR A 58 4.07 6.70 6.42
C TYR A 58 4.66 5.44 5.80
N GLU A 59 4.42 4.32 6.45
CA GLU A 59 4.72 2.99 5.94
C GLU A 59 3.41 2.23 5.74
N SER A 60 3.27 1.59 4.59
CA SER A 60 2.08 0.81 4.27
C SER A 60 2.44 -0.44 3.45
N SER A 61 1.55 -1.42 3.49
CA SER A 61 1.64 -2.63 2.67
C SER A 61 0.44 -2.75 1.75
N GLN A 62 0.67 -3.35 0.60
CA GLN A 62 -0.38 -3.63 -0.39
C GLN A 62 -0.17 -5.01 -0.97
N MET A 63 -1.29 -5.73 -1.10
CA MET A 63 -1.35 -6.95 -1.88
C MET A 63 -1.51 -6.58 -3.35
N LEU A 64 -0.70 -7.18 -4.21
CA LEU A 64 -0.74 -6.91 -5.64
C LEU A 64 -1.90 -7.63 -6.31
N ASP A 65 -2.60 -6.91 -7.19
CA ASP A 65 -3.61 -7.48 -8.06
C ASP A 65 -2.96 -8.24 -9.21
N THR A 66 -3.68 -9.16 -9.86
CA THR A 66 -3.15 -10.03 -10.94
C THR A 66 -2.43 -9.24 -12.05
N GLU A 67 -2.91 -8.05 -12.41
CA GLU A 67 -2.25 -7.20 -13.41
C GLU A 67 -0.92 -6.62 -12.90
N GLN A 68 -0.85 -6.20 -11.63
CA GLN A 68 0.37 -5.68 -11.01
C GLN A 68 1.39 -6.81 -10.81
N GLN A 69 0.92 -8.03 -10.51
CA GLN A 69 1.75 -9.23 -10.45
C GLN A 69 2.38 -9.61 -11.79
N GLN A 70 1.86 -9.14 -12.93
CA GLN A 70 2.52 -9.34 -14.24
C GLN A 70 3.64 -8.33 -14.47
N ARG A 71 3.66 -7.21 -13.73
CA ARG A 71 4.64 -6.11 -13.87
C ARG A 71 5.72 -6.16 -12.78
N LEU A 72 6.20 -7.37 -12.44
CA LEU A 72 7.14 -7.62 -11.33
C LEU A 72 8.42 -6.79 -11.39
N THR A 73 8.94 -6.54 -12.59
CA THR A 73 10.15 -5.75 -12.82
C THR A 73 10.03 -4.29 -12.34
N ASN A 74 8.82 -3.78 -12.16
CA ASN A 74 8.59 -2.44 -11.62
C ASN A 74 8.62 -2.42 -10.08
N PHE A 75 8.49 -3.58 -9.43
CA PHE A 75 8.41 -3.72 -7.98
C PHE A 75 9.69 -4.34 -7.44
N VAL A 76 10.76 -3.54 -7.44
CA VAL A 76 12.07 -3.92 -6.88
C VAL A 76 12.35 -3.08 -5.64
N LEU A 77 13.01 -3.69 -4.66
CA LEU A 77 13.51 -3.02 -3.46
C LEU A 77 14.25 -1.72 -3.82
N GLY A 78 13.86 -0.63 -3.17
CA GLY A 78 14.46 0.69 -3.37
C GLY A 78 13.96 1.48 -4.56
N THR A 79 13.13 0.90 -5.44
CA THR A 79 12.52 1.61 -6.57
C THR A 79 11.52 2.66 -6.09
N THR A 80 11.49 3.79 -6.80
CA THR A 80 10.52 4.86 -6.55
C THR A 80 9.19 4.49 -7.18
N VAL A 81 8.11 4.61 -6.42
CA VAL A 81 6.74 4.28 -6.83
C VAL A 81 5.82 5.46 -6.65
N THR A 82 4.75 5.50 -7.44
CA THR A 82 3.71 6.50 -7.29
C THR A 82 2.69 6.00 -6.27
N VAL A 83 2.55 6.74 -5.17
CA VAL A 83 1.59 6.42 -4.10
C VAL A 83 0.42 7.38 -4.16
N ARG A 84 -0.78 6.85 -4.18
CA ARG A 84 -2.02 7.60 -4.07
C ARG A 84 -2.64 7.39 -2.70
N PHE A 85 -2.89 8.47 -1.97
CA PHE A 85 -3.38 8.43 -0.60
C PHE A 85 -4.57 9.37 -0.38
N ASP A 86 -5.37 9.11 0.67
CA ASP A 86 -6.44 10.01 1.09
C ASP A 86 -5.87 11.09 2.03
N PRO A 87 -5.88 12.38 1.67
CA PRO A 87 -5.37 13.44 2.54
C PRO A 87 -6.12 13.58 3.87
N ARG A 88 -7.36 13.08 3.99
CA ARG A 88 -8.12 13.07 5.25
C ARG A 88 -7.76 11.89 6.13
N GLN A 89 -7.25 10.81 5.54
CA GLN A 89 -6.79 9.62 6.24
C GLN A 89 -5.52 9.10 5.55
N PRO A 90 -4.35 9.73 5.79
CA PRO A 90 -3.13 9.46 5.03
C PRO A 90 -2.74 7.98 5.01
N GLY A 91 -2.94 7.26 6.11
CA GLY A 91 -2.69 5.81 6.18
C GLY A 91 -3.47 4.96 5.17
N ASN A 92 -4.51 5.49 4.52
CA ASN A 92 -5.13 4.86 3.38
C ASN A 92 -4.36 5.24 2.11
N SER A 93 -3.54 4.31 1.62
CA SER A 93 -2.71 4.51 0.44
C SER A 93 -2.70 3.28 -0.46
N ILE A 94 -2.43 3.51 -1.74
CA ILE A 94 -2.23 2.49 -2.77
C ILE A 94 -1.07 2.90 -3.68
N VAL A 95 -0.32 1.92 -4.14
CA VAL A 95 0.60 2.07 -5.28
C VAL A 95 -0.19 1.90 -6.57
N VAL A 96 0.00 2.86 -7.48
CA VAL A 96 -0.69 2.96 -8.77
C VAL A 96 0.20 2.41 -9.88
#